data_AF-A0A3N1KWW3-F1
#
_entry.id   AF-A0A3N1KWW3-F1
#
_cell.length_a   1.000
_cell.length_b   1.000
_cell.length_c   1.000
_cell.angle_alpha   90.00
_cell.angle_beta   90.00
_cell.angle_gamma   90.00
#
_symmetry.space_group_name_H-M   'P 1'
#
loop_
_entity.id
_entity.type
_entity.pdbx_description
1 polymer ?
#
loop_
_entity_poly.entity_id
_entity_poly.type
_entity_poly.pdbx_seq_one_letter_code
_entity_poly.pdbx_strand_id
1 'polypeptide(L)'
;MSRIAEMFRTVAPNAQPAYRTAFEQGGELFARFEVTTPLRIAHFLAQVLHESGGGTVLFENLRYTTPGRLAAIFGVGNHSAAIRGDEMAGLLGNPEALAERVYGLGNPRKARELGNAAAGDGFRYRGGGLLQTTGRGAYLRMGSRCGIDFVADPARIVAAPHALMPALQEWQDGNLNLAADLDDIQRITRRINGGFNGLEDRRNWFARVWPLANDGAAQVEAWEVAGESSDTAWLQQALNDLGARPRLVEDGKSGPATAAAVRWFQGLAGLSVDGVAGPVTQSAIRLRLDAIRGT
;
A
#
# COMPACT_ATOMS: atom_id res chain seq x y z
N MET A 1 5.03 1.77 27.35
CA MET A 1 4.93 1.22 26.00
C MET A 1 4.06 2.16 25.18
N SER A 2 4.41 2.48 23.93
CA SER A 2 3.64 3.45 23.14
C SER A 2 2.24 2.90 22.79
N ARG A 3 1.26 3.80 22.67
CA ARG A 3 -0.13 3.45 22.27
C ARG A 3 -0.16 2.71 20.92
N ILE A 4 0.66 3.15 19.96
CA ILE A 4 0.77 2.52 18.63
C ILE A 4 1.30 1.08 18.73
N ALA A 5 2.28 0.82 19.61
CA ALA A 5 2.79 -0.53 19.82
C ALA A 5 1.72 -1.48 20.41
N GLU A 6 0.86 -0.96 21.29
CA GLU A 6 -0.27 -1.72 21.83
C GLU A 6 -1.28 -2.06 20.73
N MET A 7 -1.66 -1.08 19.91
CA MET A 7 -2.54 -1.31 18.75
C MET A 7 -1.97 -2.38 17.83
N PHE A 8 -0.69 -2.26 17.46
CA PHE A 8 -0.02 -3.23 16.60
C PHE A 8 -0.06 -4.63 17.21
N ARG A 9 0.25 -4.79 18.51
CA ARG A 9 0.18 -6.10 19.17
C ARG A 9 -1.23 -6.69 19.18
N THR A 10 -2.24 -5.86 19.41
CA THR A 10 -3.65 -6.28 19.46
C THR A 10 -4.10 -6.83 18.11
N VAL A 11 -3.78 -6.15 17.00
CA VAL A 11 -4.21 -6.58 15.66
C VAL A 11 -3.27 -7.61 15.03
N ALA A 12 -2.02 -7.69 15.48
CA ALA A 12 -1.00 -8.61 14.97
C ALA A 12 -0.32 -9.44 16.09
N PRO A 13 -1.07 -10.29 16.80
CA PRO A 13 -0.53 -11.06 17.93
C PRO A 13 0.62 -12.01 17.52
N ASN A 14 0.59 -12.49 16.27
CA ASN A 14 1.57 -13.42 15.72
C ASN A 14 2.76 -12.73 15.02
N ALA A 15 2.85 -11.40 15.07
CA ALA A 15 3.94 -10.67 14.43
C ALA A 15 5.31 -11.14 14.93
N GLN A 16 6.31 -11.07 14.06
CA GLN A 16 7.67 -11.47 14.40
C GLN A 16 8.20 -10.66 15.59
N PRO A 17 9.02 -11.28 16.48
CA PRO A 17 9.58 -10.57 17.64
C PRO A 17 10.32 -9.28 17.27
N ALA A 18 11.03 -9.28 16.13
CA ALA A 18 11.75 -8.11 15.65
C ALA A 18 10.82 -6.92 15.37
N TYR A 19 9.67 -7.15 14.73
CA TYR A 19 8.70 -6.09 14.46
C TYR A 19 7.99 -5.62 15.73
N ARG A 20 7.59 -6.53 16.62
CA ARG A 20 7.01 -6.13 17.92
C ARG A 20 7.96 -5.20 18.69
N THR A 21 9.23 -5.58 18.77
CA THR A 21 10.28 -4.79 19.40
C THR A 21 10.48 -3.43 18.70
N ALA A 22 10.46 -3.40 17.36
CA ALA A 22 10.57 -2.17 16.59
C ALA A 22 9.44 -1.17 16.90
N PHE A 23 8.20 -1.65 17.01
CA PHE A 23 7.05 -0.81 17.37
C PHE A 23 7.13 -0.34 18.84
N GLU A 24 7.54 -1.21 19.77
CA GLU A 24 7.73 -0.87 21.18
C GLU A 24 8.75 0.25 21.39
N GLN A 25 9.83 0.26 20.60
CA GLN A 25 10.91 1.24 20.64
C GLN A 25 10.66 2.46 19.72
N GLY A 26 9.70 2.37 18.80
CA GLY A 26 9.52 3.32 17.70
C GLY A 26 8.76 4.61 18.02
N GLY A 27 8.41 4.87 19.29
CA GLY A 27 7.55 6.00 19.68
C GLY A 27 8.03 7.36 19.16
N GLU A 28 9.32 7.66 19.31
CA GLU A 28 9.91 8.92 18.82
C GLU A 28 9.91 9.01 17.29
N LEU A 29 10.01 7.89 16.58
CA LEU A 29 9.95 7.88 15.12
C LEU A 29 8.54 8.26 14.63
N PHE A 30 7.48 7.73 15.24
CA PHE A 30 6.11 8.14 14.87
C PHE A 30 5.88 9.63 15.07
N ALA A 31 6.39 10.22 16.16
CA ALA A 31 6.34 11.65 16.39
C ALA A 31 7.14 12.45 15.35
N ARG A 32 8.37 12.02 15.05
CA ARG A 32 9.25 12.66 14.05
C ARG A 32 8.65 12.67 12.65
N PHE A 33 7.95 11.61 12.25
CA PHE A 33 7.30 11.48 10.95
C PHE A 33 5.83 11.93 10.97
N GLU A 34 5.37 12.50 12.09
CA GLU A 34 4.02 13.01 12.31
C GLU A 34 2.90 12.00 12.03
N VAL A 35 3.17 10.70 12.23
CA VAL A 35 2.16 9.64 12.16
C VAL A 35 1.52 9.51 13.54
N THR A 36 0.78 10.55 13.93
CA THR A 36 0.30 10.75 15.32
C THR A 36 -1.20 10.93 15.44
N THR A 37 -1.92 11.28 14.37
CA THR A 37 -3.38 11.37 14.38
C THR A 37 -4.02 9.99 14.23
N PRO A 38 -5.27 9.78 14.70
CA PRO A 38 -5.97 8.50 14.54
C PRO A 38 -5.98 7.99 13.09
N LEU A 39 -6.29 8.86 12.13
CA LEU A 39 -6.32 8.51 10.70
C LEU A 39 -4.94 8.11 10.18
N ARG A 40 -3.89 8.90 10.48
CA ARG A 40 -2.52 8.59 10.04
C ARG A 40 -2.04 7.26 10.61
N ILE A 41 -2.28 7.01 11.90
CA ILE A 41 -1.91 5.74 12.56
C ILE A 41 -2.67 4.57 11.93
N ALA A 42 -4.00 4.69 11.77
CA ALA A 42 -4.83 3.62 11.23
C ALA A 42 -4.45 3.26 9.79
N HIS A 43 -4.28 4.27 8.92
CA HIS A 43 -3.84 4.05 7.55
C HIS A 43 -2.42 3.49 7.47
N PHE A 44 -1.46 4.03 8.22
CA PHE A 44 -0.08 3.52 8.22
C PHE A 44 -0.02 2.05 8.64
N LEU A 45 -0.66 1.71 9.78
CA LEU A 45 -0.70 0.34 10.27
C LEU A 45 -1.42 -0.60 9.29
N ALA A 46 -2.51 -0.15 8.66
CA ALA A 46 -3.22 -0.96 7.67
C ALA A 46 -2.32 -1.37 6.49
N GLN A 47 -1.51 -0.44 6.00
CA GLN A 47 -0.56 -0.71 4.91
C GLN A 47 0.54 -1.65 5.38
N VAL A 48 1.15 -1.39 6.54
CA VAL A 48 2.20 -2.24 7.12
C VAL A 48 1.72 -3.67 7.33
N LEU A 49 0.52 -3.84 7.89
CA LEU A 49 -0.05 -5.15 8.19
C LEU A 49 -0.36 -5.93 6.92
N HIS A 50 -0.81 -5.25 5.85
CA HIS A 50 -0.97 -5.89 4.56
C HIS A 50 0.38 -6.34 3.98
N GLU A 51 1.35 -5.43 3.85
CA GLU A 51 2.65 -5.71 3.20
C GLU A 51 3.48 -6.77 3.93
N SER A 52 3.32 -6.88 5.25
CA SER A 52 4.09 -7.81 6.09
C SER A 52 3.32 -9.08 6.48
N GLY A 53 2.13 -9.32 5.91
CA GLY A 53 1.30 -10.48 6.24
C GLY A 53 0.95 -10.53 7.73
N GLY A 54 0.44 -9.43 8.28
CA GLY A 54 0.17 -9.25 9.71
C GLY A 54 1.44 -9.24 10.56
N GLY A 55 2.55 -8.72 10.03
CA GLY A 55 3.85 -8.70 10.70
C GLY A 55 4.56 -10.04 10.78
N THR A 56 4.09 -11.08 10.09
CA THR A 56 4.69 -12.43 10.15
C THR A 56 5.82 -12.62 9.14
N VAL A 57 5.84 -11.82 8.07
CA VAL A 57 6.77 -11.91 6.95
C VAL A 57 7.89 -10.89 7.10
N LEU A 58 9.13 -11.37 7.19
CA LEU A 58 10.33 -10.52 7.20
C LEU A 58 10.84 -10.25 5.78
N PHE A 59 10.95 -11.32 5.00
CA PHE A 59 11.36 -11.28 3.60
C PHE A 59 10.41 -12.12 2.75
N GLU A 60 10.28 -11.77 1.48
CA GLU A 60 9.75 -12.67 0.47
C GLU A 60 10.52 -14.00 0.52
N ASN A 61 9.78 -15.11 0.60
CA ASN A 61 10.39 -16.43 0.72
C ASN A 61 10.83 -17.00 -0.64
N LEU A 62 10.17 -16.59 -1.73
CA LEU A 62 10.39 -17.02 -3.11
C LEU A 62 10.47 -18.55 -3.28
N ARG A 63 9.82 -19.33 -2.41
CA ARG A 63 9.88 -20.80 -2.45
C ARG A 63 8.59 -21.38 -3.01
N TYR A 64 8.65 -21.84 -4.25
CA TYR A 64 7.54 -22.50 -4.95
C TYR A 64 7.90 -23.94 -5.24
N THR A 65 7.03 -24.88 -4.86
CA THR A 65 7.26 -26.33 -5.06
C THR A 65 6.34 -26.95 -6.11
N THR A 66 5.38 -26.17 -6.64
CA THR A 66 4.40 -26.63 -7.63
C THR A 66 4.58 -25.90 -8.96
N PRO A 67 4.83 -26.61 -10.08
CA PRO A 67 4.99 -26.00 -11.41
C PRO A 67 3.80 -25.11 -11.80
N GLY A 68 2.57 -25.59 -11.59
CA GLY A 68 1.36 -24.83 -11.94
C GLY A 68 1.24 -23.49 -11.22
N ARG A 69 1.59 -23.44 -9.93
CA ARG A 69 1.57 -22.19 -9.15
C ARG A 69 2.68 -21.24 -9.60
N LEU A 70 3.87 -21.77 -9.89
CA LEU A 70 4.98 -20.97 -10.42
C LEU A 70 4.61 -20.37 -11.79
N ALA A 71 4.01 -21.16 -12.69
CA ALA A 71 3.58 -20.73 -14.01
C ALA A 71 2.47 -19.67 -13.96
N ALA A 72 1.49 -19.85 -13.07
CA ALA A 72 0.39 -18.91 -12.90
C ALA A 72 0.85 -17.52 -12.45
N ILE A 73 1.92 -17.45 -11.65
CA ILE A 73 2.44 -16.18 -11.12
C ILE A 73 3.53 -15.61 -12.01
N PHE A 74 4.54 -16.41 -12.38
CA PHE A 74 5.76 -15.93 -13.04
C PHE A 74 5.92 -16.35 -14.50
N GLY A 75 4.98 -17.14 -15.03
CA GLY A 75 5.04 -17.68 -16.38
C GLY A 75 4.89 -16.63 -17.49
N VAL A 76 5.14 -17.08 -18.72
CA VAL A 76 4.96 -16.26 -19.94
C VAL A 76 3.55 -15.68 -19.98
N GLY A 77 3.44 -14.36 -20.19
CA GLY A 77 2.16 -13.64 -20.22
C GLY A 77 1.65 -13.17 -18.86
N ASN A 78 2.16 -13.73 -17.75
CA ASN A 78 1.69 -13.42 -16.39
C ASN A 78 2.63 -12.48 -15.63
N HIS A 79 3.95 -12.53 -15.91
CA HIS A 79 4.94 -11.69 -15.25
C HIS A 79 6.08 -11.30 -16.19
N SER A 80 6.78 -10.21 -15.86
CA SER A 80 7.96 -9.75 -16.62
C SER A 80 9.10 -10.78 -16.68
N ALA A 81 9.16 -11.72 -15.73
CA ALA A 81 10.11 -12.82 -15.74
C ALA A 81 9.81 -13.80 -16.88
N ALA A 82 8.54 -13.99 -17.25
CA ALA A 82 8.11 -14.86 -18.34
C ALA A 82 8.79 -16.25 -18.29
N ILE A 83 8.73 -16.90 -17.12
CA ILE A 83 9.36 -18.22 -16.89
C ILE A 83 8.74 -19.24 -17.85
N ARG A 84 9.58 -19.94 -18.60
CA ARG A 84 9.17 -21.00 -19.52
C ARG A 84 9.16 -22.36 -18.82
N GLY A 85 8.45 -23.32 -19.41
CA GLY A 85 8.31 -24.67 -18.87
C GLY A 85 9.64 -25.40 -18.71
N ASP A 86 10.58 -25.23 -19.64
CA ASP A 86 11.91 -25.84 -19.63
C ASP A 86 12.80 -25.31 -18.49
N GLU A 87 12.53 -24.11 -17.97
CA GLU A 87 13.28 -23.52 -16.86
C GLU A 87 12.80 -24.00 -15.47
N MET A 88 11.55 -24.49 -15.37
CA MET A 88 10.87 -24.69 -14.08
C MET A 88 11.59 -25.68 -13.16
N ALA A 89 12.13 -26.77 -13.71
CA ALA A 89 12.79 -27.80 -12.91
C ALA A 89 13.97 -27.24 -12.09
N GLY A 90 14.68 -26.23 -12.60
CA GLY A 90 15.79 -25.58 -11.90
C GLY A 90 15.38 -24.53 -10.87
N LEU A 91 14.12 -24.09 -10.90
CA LEU A 91 13.62 -22.99 -10.05
C LEU A 91 12.75 -23.50 -8.88
N LEU A 92 12.12 -24.67 -9.03
CA LEU A 92 11.25 -25.22 -8.00
C LEU A 92 12.05 -25.59 -6.74
N GLY A 93 11.54 -25.13 -5.60
CA GLY A 93 12.19 -25.32 -4.30
C GLY A 93 13.48 -24.53 -4.10
N ASN A 94 13.93 -23.76 -5.09
CA ASN A 94 15.18 -23.00 -5.08
C ASN A 94 14.91 -21.48 -5.09
N PRO A 95 14.74 -20.85 -3.91
CA PRO A 95 14.37 -19.44 -3.83
C PRO A 95 15.45 -18.50 -4.35
N GLU A 96 16.73 -18.85 -4.23
CA GLU A 96 17.82 -18.03 -4.75
C GLU A 96 17.82 -18.01 -6.28
N ALA A 97 17.70 -19.18 -6.91
CA ALA A 97 17.60 -19.26 -8.37
C ALA A 97 16.34 -18.56 -8.89
N LEU A 98 15.19 -18.72 -8.20
CA LEU A 98 13.98 -18.01 -8.57
C LEU A 98 14.14 -16.49 -8.44
N ALA A 99 14.71 -16.02 -7.34
CA ALA A 99 14.94 -14.59 -7.13
C ALA A 99 15.88 -13.99 -8.18
N GLU A 100 16.95 -14.71 -8.52
CA GLU A 100 17.89 -14.28 -9.58
C GLU A 100 17.20 -14.26 -10.96
N ARG A 101 16.30 -15.21 -11.22
CA ARG A 101 15.52 -15.25 -12.46
C ARG A 101 14.46 -14.16 -12.55
N VAL A 102 13.87 -13.75 -11.42
CA VAL A 102 12.75 -12.79 -11.36
C VAL A 102 13.26 -11.35 -11.22
N TYR A 103 14.21 -11.11 -10.31
CA TYR A 103 14.70 -9.79 -9.90
C TYR A 103 16.16 -9.54 -10.28
N GLY A 104 16.96 -10.58 -10.50
CA GLY A 104 18.38 -10.49 -10.84
C GLY A 104 18.65 -10.50 -12.35
N LEU A 105 19.87 -10.85 -12.72
CA LEU A 105 20.37 -10.80 -14.11
C LEU A 105 19.62 -11.74 -15.05
N GLY A 106 18.89 -12.74 -14.53
CA GLY A 106 17.98 -13.57 -15.32
C GLY A 106 16.74 -12.83 -15.85
N ASN A 107 16.50 -11.60 -15.40
CA ASN A 107 15.51 -10.67 -15.96
C ASN A 107 16.14 -9.27 -16.13
N PRO A 108 16.90 -9.02 -17.21
CA PRO A 108 17.71 -7.80 -17.34
C PRO A 108 16.90 -6.50 -17.27
N ARG A 109 15.65 -6.51 -17.72
CA ARG A 109 14.76 -5.33 -17.62
C ARG A 109 14.46 -5.03 -16.15
N LYS A 110 14.03 -6.04 -15.39
CA LYS A 110 13.69 -5.89 -13.97
C LYS A 110 14.94 -5.61 -13.12
N ALA A 111 16.07 -6.23 -13.42
CA ALA A 111 17.33 -5.95 -12.74
C ALA A 111 17.72 -4.46 -12.83
N ARG A 112 17.65 -3.88 -14.03
CA ARG A 112 17.91 -2.44 -14.23
C ARG A 112 16.93 -1.56 -13.47
N GLU A 113 15.64 -1.89 -13.50
CA GLU A 113 14.60 -1.17 -12.76
C GLU A 113 14.86 -1.18 -11.24
N LEU A 114 15.32 -2.31 -10.71
CA LEU A 114 15.61 -2.52 -9.29
C LEU A 114 17.02 -2.07 -8.87
N GLY A 115 17.87 -1.68 -9.82
CA GLY A 115 19.28 -1.36 -9.58
C GLY A 115 20.15 -2.57 -9.21
N ASN A 116 19.67 -3.80 -9.47
CA ASN A 116 20.44 -5.04 -9.27
C ASN A 116 21.46 -5.18 -10.40
N ALA A 117 22.74 -5.35 -10.04
CA ALA A 117 23.86 -5.29 -10.98
C ALA A 117 24.83 -6.47 -10.87
N ALA A 118 24.77 -7.23 -9.77
CA ALA A 118 25.62 -8.40 -9.54
C ALA A 118 24.78 -9.69 -9.43
N ALA A 119 25.39 -10.83 -9.76
CA ALA A 119 24.79 -12.13 -9.53
C ALA A 119 24.48 -12.31 -8.04
N GLY A 120 23.27 -12.79 -7.72
CA GLY A 120 22.79 -12.97 -6.35
C GLY A 120 22.09 -11.74 -5.77
N ASP A 121 22.17 -10.57 -6.42
CA ASP A 121 21.43 -9.37 -6.01
C ASP A 121 19.91 -9.64 -5.97
N GLY A 122 19.41 -10.49 -6.87
CA GLY A 122 17.99 -10.84 -6.92
C GLY A 122 17.47 -11.42 -5.60
N PHE A 123 18.24 -12.29 -4.95
CA PHE A 123 17.88 -12.85 -3.64
C PHE A 123 18.33 -11.96 -2.48
N ARG A 124 19.55 -11.41 -2.57
CA ARG A 124 20.16 -10.59 -1.51
C ARG A 124 19.31 -9.36 -1.18
N TYR A 125 18.70 -8.75 -2.19
CA TYR A 125 17.85 -7.57 -2.07
C TYR A 125 16.39 -7.86 -2.43
N ARG A 126 15.93 -9.10 -2.19
CA ARG A 126 14.49 -9.44 -2.32
C ARG A 126 13.65 -8.60 -1.35
N GLY A 127 12.34 -8.60 -1.58
CA GLY A 127 11.41 -7.80 -0.77
C GLY A 127 11.53 -8.11 0.72
N GLY A 128 11.69 -7.07 1.54
CA GLY A 128 11.78 -7.20 2.99
C GLY A 128 11.39 -5.96 3.77
N GLY A 129 11.12 -6.14 5.06
CA GLY A 129 10.69 -5.07 5.96
C GLY A 129 9.18 -4.81 5.94
N LEU A 130 8.75 -3.82 6.73
CA LEU A 130 7.32 -3.55 7.01
C LEU A 130 6.52 -3.01 5.81
N LEU A 131 7.19 -2.40 4.81
CA LEU A 131 6.58 -1.94 3.54
C LEU A 131 7.39 -2.44 2.32
N GLN A 132 7.94 -3.65 2.42
CA GLN A 132 8.53 -4.41 1.29
C GLN A 132 9.59 -3.69 0.42
N THR A 133 10.68 -3.22 1.03
CA THR A 133 11.84 -2.69 0.28
C THR A 133 12.44 -3.77 -0.62
N THR A 134 12.53 -3.51 -1.93
CA THR A 134 12.93 -4.51 -2.93
C THR A 134 13.93 -3.92 -3.94
N GLY A 135 15.01 -4.64 -4.22
CA GLY A 135 16.06 -4.26 -5.17
C GLY A 135 17.20 -3.46 -4.53
N ARG A 136 18.42 -3.68 -4.99
CA ARG A 136 19.63 -3.01 -4.49
C ARG A 136 19.50 -1.48 -4.51
N GLY A 137 18.88 -0.93 -5.55
CA GLY A 137 18.63 0.50 -5.66
C GLY A 137 17.73 1.04 -4.54
N ALA A 138 16.72 0.27 -4.12
CA ALA A 138 15.87 0.65 -3.00
C ALA A 138 16.58 0.51 -1.65
N TYR A 139 17.36 -0.56 -1.44
CA TYR A 139 18.17 -0.72 -0.24
C TYR A 139 19.20 0.41 -0.10
N LEU A 140 19.83 0.84 -1.21
CA LEU A 140 20.74 1.98 -1.24
C LEU A 140 20.01 3.30 -0.91
N ARG A 141 18.89 3.58 -1.58
CA ARG A 141 18.08 4.78 -1.33
C ARG A 141 17.66 4.86 0.14
N MET A 142 17.14 3.76 0.65
CA MET A 142 16.66 3.70 2.03
C MET A 142 17.81 3.79 3.02
N GLY A 143 18.96 3.20 2.69
CA GLY A 143 20.13 3.28 3.55
C GLY A 143 20.65 4.72 3.68
N SER A 144 20.67 5.46 2.58
CA SER A 144 21.01 6.90 2.60
C SER A 144 20.01 7.72 3.40
N ARG A 145 18.71 7.40 3.34
CA ARG A 145 17.65 8.12 4.06
C ARG A 145 17.67 7.83 5.56
N CYS A 146 17.91 6.58 5.93
CA CYS A 146 17.90 6.13 7.31
C CYS A 146 19.25 6.25 8.02
N GLY A 147 20.34 6.53 7.28
CA GLY A 147 21.69 6.54 7.83
C GLY A 147 22.21 5.15 8.20
N ILE A 148 21.73 4.11 7.52
CA ILE A 148 22.08 2.70 7.80
C ILE A 148 22.51 2.03 6.48
N ASP A 149 23.65 1.36 6.46
CA ASP A 149 24.07 0.64 5.26
C ASP A 149 23.33 -0.69 5.10
N PHE A 150 22.16 -0.64 4.46
CA PHE A 150 21.38 -1.82 4.10
C PHE A 150 21.97 -2.58 2.89
N VAL A 151 22.91 -2.00 2.15
CA VAL A 151 23.52 -2.67 0.99
C VAL A 151 24.57 -3.67 1.47
N ALA A 152 25.42 -3.24 2.41
CA ALA A 152 26.40 -4.10 3.06
C ALA A 152 25.72 -5.21 3.88
N ASP A 153 24.67 -4.86 4.64
CA ASP A 153 23.93 -5.80 5.49
C ASP A 153 22.40 -5.68 5.30
N PRO A 154 21.83 -6.38 4.30
CA PRO A 154 20.39 -6.32 3.99
C PRO A 154 19.50 -6.82 5.12
N ALA A 155 20.01 -7.69 6.00
CA ALA A 155 19.23 -8.24 7.12
C ALA A 155 18.78 -7.15 8.10
N ARG A 156 19.46 -6.00 8.12
CA ARG A 156 19.08 -4.85 8.95
C ARG A 156 17.72 -4.26 8.60
N ILE A 157 17.22 -4.43 7.37
CA ILE A 157 15.91 -3.89 6.97
C ILE A 157 14.75 -4.49 7.79
N VAL A 158 14.96 -5.67 8.40
CA VAL A 158 13.96 -6.37 9.23
C VAL A 158 14.35 -6.41 10.72
N ALA A 159 15.54 -5.92 11.07
CA ALA A 159 16.03 -5.95 12.45
C ALA A 159 15.29 -4.90 13.31
N ALA A 160 14.98 -5.25 14.56
CA ALA A 160 14.19 -4.40 15.45
C ALA A 160 14.65 -2.93 15.54
N PRO A 161 15.96 -2.61 15.65
CA PRO A 161 16.42 -1.23 15.78
C PRO A 161 16.18 -0.38 14.53
N HIS A 162 15.83 -1.00 13.40
CA HIS A 162 15.87 -0.36 12.08
C HIS A 162 14.57 -0.54 11.30
N ALA A 163 13.83 -1.63 11.50
CA ALA A 163 12.72 -2.06 10.63
C ALA A 163 11.61 -1.03 10.43
N LEU A 164 11.38 -0.15 11.41
CA LEU A 164 10.33 0.87 11.35
C LEU A 164 10.70 2.07 10.47
N MET A 165 11.96 2.48 10.49
CA MET A 165 12.40 3.71 9.82
C MET A 165 12.24 3.66 8.29
N PRO A 166 12.56 2.55 7.58
CA PRO A 166 12.26 2.40 6.16
C PRO A 166 10.80 2.62 5.80
N ALA A 167 9.88 2.04 6.58
CA ALA A 167 8.45 2.16 6.32
C ALA A 167 7.95 3.58 6.54
N LEU A 168 8.37 4.24 7.62
CA LEU A 168 8.04 5.64 7.87
C LEU A 168 8.64 6.58 6.81
N GLN A 169 9.84 6.28 6.32
CA GLN A 169 10.46 7.06 5.25
C GLN A 169 9.72 6.92 3.92
N GLU A 170 9.33 5.70 3.54
CA GLU A 170 8.53 5.47 2.33
C GLU A 170 7.17 6.18 2.44
N TRP A 171 6.56 6.17 3.63
CA TRP A 171 5.34 6.92 3.94
C TRP A 171 5.51 8.44 3.76
N GLN A 172 6.62 8.99 4.27
CA GLN A 172 6.97 10.41 4.12
C GLN A 172 7.25 10.80 2.67
N ASP A 173 8.03 10.00 1.93
CA ASP A 173 8.37 10.23 0.52
C ASP A 173 7.14 10.13 -0.39
N GLY A 174 6.10 9.43 0.06
CA GLY A 174 4.79 9.40 -0.59
C GLY A 174 3.87 10.56 -0.25
N ASN A 175 4.23 11.43 0.71
CA ASN A 175 3.35 12.43 1.31
C ASN A 175 2.02 11.82 1.80
N LEU A 176 2.10 10.65 2.45
CA LEU A 176 0.93 9.85 2.77
C LEU A 176 0.16 10.34 4.00
N ASN A 177 0.75 11.20 4.82
CA ASN A 177 0.02 11.92 5.88
C ASN A 177 -1.16 12.70 5.31
N LEU A 178 -0.94 13.46 4.22
CA LEU A 178 -2.00 14.24 3.58
C LEU A 178 -3.14 13.34 3.06
N ALA A 179 -2.80 12.19 2.47
CA ALA A 179 -3.81 11.27 1.98
C ALA A 179 -4.57 10.60 3.14
N ALA A 180 -3.89 10.28 4.24
CA ALA A 180 -4.52 9.70 5.43
C ALA A 180 -5.46 10.71 6.11
N ASP A 181 -5.08 11.98 6.20
CA ASP A 181 -5.92 13.03 6.76
C ASP A 181 -7.23 13.22 5.96
N LEU A 182 -7.25 12.84 4.68
CA LEU A 182 -8.43 12.85 3.81
C LEU A 182 -9.16 11.49 3.77
N ASP A 183 -8.76 10.53 4.60
CA ASP A 183 -9.24 9.14 4.61
C ASP A 183 -9.11 8.41 3.24
N ASP A 184 -8.09 8.79 2.45
CA ASP A 184 -7.90 8.31 1.08
C ASP A 184 -6.99 7.08 1.02
N ILE A 185 -7.51 5.94 1.51
CA ILE A 185 -6.80 4.65 1.48
C ILE A 185 -6.41 4.22 0.07
N GLN A 186 -7.11 4.70 -0.96
CA GLN A 186 -6.86 4.34 -2.35
C GLN A 186 -5.63 5.03 -2.89
N ARG A 187 -5.49 6.35 -2.65
CA ARG A 187 -4.27 7.09 -2.99
C ARG A 187 -3.07 6.54 -2.24
N ILE A 188 -3.23 6.19 -0.96
CA ILE A 188 -2.19 5.55 -0.16
C ILE A 188 -1.78 4.21 -0.80
N THR A 189 -2.75 3.33 -1.05
CA THR A 189 -2.50 2.00 -1.62
C THR A 189 -1.83 2.08 -2.99
N ARG A 190 -2.32 2.95 -3.88
CA ARG A 190 -1.73 3.17 -5.20
C ARG A 190 -0.31 3.70 -5.11
N ARG A 191 -0.01 4.56 -4.14
CA ARG A 191 1.34 5.10 -3.96
C ARG A 191 2.32 4.05 -3.45
N ILE A 192 1.90 3.19 -2.53
CA ILE A 192 2.74 2.12 -1.95
C ILE A 192 2.91 0.95 -2.94
N ASN A 193 1.83 0.48 -3.54
CA ASN A 193 1.83 -0.74 -4.36
C ASN A 193 1.98 -0.47 -5.88
N GLY A 194 1.84 0.78 -6.33
CA GLY A 194 1.78 1.13 -7.75
C GLY A 194 0.43 0.82 -8.41
N GLY A 195 -0.53 0.29 -7.66
CA GLY A 195 -1.88 -0.10 -8.10
C GLY A 195 -2.79 -0.38 -6.91
N PHE A 196 -3.92 -1.07 -7.15
CA PHE A 196 -4.92 -1.36 -6.10
C PHE A 196 -4.89 -2.81 -5.61
N ASN A 197 -3.80 -3.55 -5.90
CA ASN A 197 -3.69 -4.93 -5.44
C ASN A 197 -3.68 -4.96 -3.90
N GLY A 198 -4.54 -5.79 -3.33
CA GLY A 198 -4.70 -5.91 -1.88
C GLY A 198 -5.48 -4.78 -1.22
N LEU A 199 -6.11 -3.86 -1.97
CA LEU A 199 -6.88 -2.75 -1.39
C LEU A 199 -7.93 -3.19 -0.37
N GLU A 200 -8.64 -4.28 -0.65
CA GLU A 200 -9.69 -4.77 0.26
C GLU A 200 -9.11 -5.33 1.56
N ASP A 201 -7.96 -6.03 1.49
CA ASP A 201 -7.28 -6.48 2.70
C ASP A 201 -6.76 -5.31 3.54
N ARG A 202 -6.24 -4.26 2.89
CA ARG A 202 -5.85 -3.00 3.57
C ARG A 202 -7.04 -2.34 4.26
N ARG A 203 -8.22 -2.30 3.63
CA ARG A 203 -9.46 -1.82 4.26
C ARG A 203 -9.84 -2.66 5.48
N ASN A 204 -9.72 -3.98 5.38
CA ASN A 204 -9.98 -4.88 6.51
C ASN A 204 -9.02 -4.63 7.68
N TRP A 205 -7.73 -4.37 7.41
CA TRP A 205 -6.79 -3.97 8.45
C TRP A 205 -7.14 -2.60 9.03
N PHE A 206 -7.47 -1.62 8.19
CA PHE A 206 -7.90 -0.31 8.64
C PHE A 206 -9.10 -0.41 9.61
N ALA A 207 -10.13 -1.17 9.25
CA ALA A 207 -11.32 -1.38 10.08
C ALA A 207 -11.01 -2.02 11.44
N ARG A 208 -9.94 -2.83 11.55
CA ARG A 208 -9.47 -3.40 12.82
C ARG A 208 -8.69 -2.40 13.66
N VAL A 209 -7.93 -1.51 13.03
CA VAL A 209 -7.08 -0.54 13.71
C VAL A 209 -7.86 0.72 14.11
N TRP A 210 -8.78 1.18 13.27
CA TRP A 210 -9.53 2.42 13.44
C TRP A 210 -10.16 2.57 14.83
N PRO A 211 -10.91 1.58 15.37
CA PRO A 211 -11.49 1.70 16.70
C PRO A 211 -10.43 1.87 17.80
N LEU A 212 -9.24 1.28 17.66
CA LEU A 212 -8.16 1.39 18.64
C LEU A 212 -7.46 2.75 18.55
N ALA A 213 -7.28 3.24 17.32
CA ALA A 213 -6.67 4.55 17.03
C ALA A 213 -7.58 5.72 17.43
N ASN A 214 -8.91 5.53 17.33
CA ASN A 214 -9.92 6.54 17.63
C ASN A 214 -10.49 6.42 19.06
N ASP A 215 -9.67 5.97 20.02
CA ASP A 215 -10.01 5.88 21.46
C ASP A 215 -11.27 5.06 21.77
N GLY A 216 -11.60 4.07 20.94
CA GLY A 216 -12.79 3.25 21.11
C GLY A 216 -14.09 4.02 20.87
N ALA A 217 -14.05 5.22 20.29
CA ALA A 217 -15.22 5.98 19.87
C ALA A 217 -15.88 5.26 18.70
N ALA A 218 -16.60 4.18 19.00
CA ALA A 218 -17.35 3.36 18.06
C ALA A 218 -18.50 4.12 17.36
N GLN A 219 -18.59 5.44 17.56
CA GLN A 219 -19.62 6.30 16.99
C GLN A 219 -19.08 7.34 15.99
N VAL A 220 -17.75 7.49 15.87
CA VAL A 220 -17.18 8.43 14.90
C VAL A 220 -16.50 7.64 13.78
N GLU A 221 -17.08 7.74 12.60
CA GLU A 221 -16.56 7.13 11.38
C GLU A 221 -15.36 7.92 10.87
N ALA A 222 -14.42 7.24 10.21
CA ALA A 222 -13.18 7.83 9.71
C ALA A 222 -13.44 9.03 8.77
N TRP A 223 -14.43 8.92 7.89
CA TRP A 223 -14.80 9.98 6.94
C TRP A 223 -15.35 11.24 7.64
N GLU A 224 -15.90 11.14 8.85
CA GLU A 224 -16.47 12.29 9.57
C GLU A 224 -15.38 13.22 10.09
N VAL A 225 -14.24 12.65 10.49
CA VAL A 225 -13.06 13.38 10.98
C VAL A 225 -12.01 13.60 9.90
N ALA A 226 -12.24 13.10 8.70
CA ALA A 226 -11.42 13.42 7.53
C ALA A 226 -11.46 14.93 7.24
N GLY A 227 -10.35 15.45 6.74
CA GLY A 227 -10.26 16.79 6.21
C GLY A 227 -11.06 16.96 4.91
N GLU A 228 -11.28 18.21 4.55
CA GLU A 228 -12.01 18.58 3.34
C GLU A 228 -11.08 18.56 2.12
N SER A 229 -11.56 18.01 1.01
CA SER A 229 -10.84 17.98 -0.27
C SER A 229 -11.60 18.76 -1.33
N SER A 230 -10.89 19.67 -2.03
CA SER A 230 -11.44 20.39 -3.18
C SER A 230 -11.88 19.44 -4.31
N ASP A 231 -11.16 18.33 -4.49
CA ASP A 231 -11.51 17.33 -5.51
C ASP A 231 -12.82 16.62 -5.15
N THR A 232 -13.02 16.33 -3.85
CA THR A 232 -14.26 15.73 -3.36
C THR A 232 -15.41 16.73 -3.41
N ALA A 233 -15.19 17.98 -3.04
CA ALA A 233 -16.21 19.03 -3.12
C ALA A 233 -16.66 19.26 -4.57
N TRP A 234 -15.70 19.32 -5.51
CA TRP A 234 -15.99 19.35 -6.93
C TRP A 234 -16.82 18.12 -7.37
N LEU A 235 -16.43 16.93 -6.93
CA LEU A 235 -17.15 15.69 -7.27
C LEU A 235 -18.58 15.72 -6.74
N GLN A 236 -18.80 16.15 -5.50
CA GLN A 236 -20.13 16.24 -4.89
C GLN A 236 -21.01 17.25 -5.66
N GLN A 237 -20.49 18.44 -5.96
CA GLN A 237 -21.18 19.45 -6.77
C GLN A 237 -21.52 18.90 -8.16
N ALA A 238 -20.55 18.27 -8.83
CA ALA A 238 -20.72 17.70 -10.15
C ALA A 238 -21.81 16.62 -10.17
N LEU A 239 -21.83 15.72 -9.18
CA LEU A 239 -22.86 14.69 -9.06
C LEU A 239 -24.23 15.30 -8.75
N ASN A 240 -24.29 16.35 -7.93
CA ASN A 240 -25.52 17.10 -7.67
C ASN A 240 -26.08 17.74 -8.95
N ASP A 241 -25.22 18.40 -9.74
CA ASP A 241 -25.59 19.01 -11.03
C ASP A 241 -26.10 17.97 -12.03
N LEU A 242 -25.53 16.76 -11.99
CA LEU A 242 -25.96 15.62 -12.81
C LEU A 242 -27.23 14.93 -12.30
N GLY A 243 -27.76 15.34 -11.14
CA GLY A 243 -29.04 14.88 -10.60
C GLY A 243 -28.95 13.75 -9.57
N ALA A 244 -27.84 13.63 -8.84
CA ALA A 244 -27.71 12.66 -7.75
C ALA A 244 -28.85 12.78 -6.73
N ARG A 245 -29.40 11.63 -6.30
CA ARG A 245 -30.45 11.54 -5.29
C ARG A 245 -30.11 10.50 -4.20
N PRO A 246 -30.21 10.85 -2.90
CA PRO A 246 -30.47 12.19 -2.38
C PRO A 246 -29.36 13.19 -2.79
N ARG A 247 -29.67 14.49 -2.75
CA ARG A 247 -28.68 15.53 -3.03
C ARG A 247 -27.58 15.44 -1.96
N LEU A 248 -26.33 15.46 -2.39
CA LEU A 248 -25.16 15.40 -1.52
C LEU A 248 -24.95 16.73 -0.79
N VAL A 249 -24.43 16.65 0.43
CA VAL A 249 -23.77 17.79 1.08
C VAL A 249 -22.41 17.97 0.41
N GLU A 250 -22.07 19.19 0.03
CA GLU A 250 -20.81 19.56 -0.64
C GLU A 250 -19.76 19.97 0.41
N ASP A 251 -19.46 19.05 1.33
CA ASP A 251 -18.54 19.26 2.46
C ASP A 251 -17.09 18.87 2.16
N GLY A 252 -16.80 18.38 0.95
CA GLY A 252 -15.47 17.92 0.58
C GLY A 252 -15.04 16.61 1.26
N LYS A 253 -15.94 15.91 1.97
CA LYS A 253 -15.64 14.65 2.67
C LYS A 253 -16.20 13.45 1.91
N SER A 254 -15.35 12.45 1.67
CA SER A 254 -15.72 11.30 0.82
C SER A 254 -16.44 10.20 1.63
N GLY A 255 -17.59 10.54 2.22
CA GLY A 255 -18.39 9.60 3.00
C GLY A 255 -19.25 8.61 2.17
N PRO A 256 -20.05 7.76 2.85
CA PRO A 256 -20.91 6.75 2.20
C PRO A 256 -21.89 7.33 1.17
N ALA A 257 -22.41 8.53 1.41
CA ALA A 257 -23.31 9.22 0.47
C ALA A 257 -22.59 9.57 -0.84
N THR A 258 -21.38 10.13 -0.77
CA THR A 258 -20.54 10.42 -1.94
C THR A 258 -20.25 9.13 -2.72
N ALA A 259 -19.83 8.06 -2.03
CA ALA A 259 -19.58 6.77 -2.67
C ALA A 259 -20.84 6.16 -3.35
N ALA A 260 -22.02 6.31 -2.73
CA ALA A 260 -23.28 5.85 -3.30
C ALA A 260 -23.65 6.66 -4.56
N ALA A 261 -23.48 7.98 -4.55
CA ALA A 261 -23.72 8.82 -5.72
C ALA A 261 -22.74 8.52 -6.86
N VAL A 262 -21.47 8.21 -6.55
CA VAL A 262 -20.51 7.74 -7.56
C VAL A 262 -20.97 6.42 -8.19
N ARG A 263 -21.40 5.43 -7.39
CA ARG A 263 -21.93 4.15 -7.91
C ARG A 263 -23.14 4.36 -8.82
N TRP A 264 -24.06 5.23 -8.41
CA TRP A 264 -25.21 5.60 -9.22
C TRP A 264 -24.78 6.17 -10.58
N PHE A 265 -23.86 7.15 -10.57
CA PHE A 265 -23.36 7.75 -11.80
C PHE A 265 -22.65 6.73 -12.69
N GLN A 266 -21.80 5.87 -12.11
CA GLN A 266 -21.10 4.81 -12.84
C GLN A 266 -22.07 3.86 -13.53
N GLY A 267 -23.14 3.44 -12.85
CA GLY A 267 -24.19 2.62 -13.45
C GLY A 267 -24.90 3.34 -14.60
N LEU A 268 -25.20 4.62 -14.44
CA LEU A 268 -25.82 5.46 -15.46
C LEU A 268 -24.89 5.66 -16.68
N ALA A 269 -23.58 5.70 -16.45
CA ALA A 269 -22.55 5.88 -17.48
C ALA A 269 -22.04 4.56 -18.09
N GLY A 270 -22.54 3.40 -17.66
CA GLY A 270 -22.08 2.09 -18.14
C GLY A 270 -20.61 1.80 -17.77
N LEU A 271 -20.13 2.37 -16.67
CA LEU A 271 -18.78 2.16 -16.15
C LEU A 271 -18.77 1.02 -15.13
N SER A 272 -17.58 0.58 -14.74
CA SER A 272 -17.43 -0.29 -13.57
C SER A 272 -17.97 0.41 -12.32
N VAL A 273 -18.81 -0.29 -11.55
CA VAL A 273 -19.54 0.26 -10.40
C VAL A 273 -18.79 -0.08 -9.12
N ASP A 274 -17.71 0.65 -8.86
CA ASP A 274 -16.86 0.46 -7.67
C ASP A 274 -17.08 1.56 -6.61
N GLY A 275 -17.81 2.64 -6.95
CA GLY A 275 -18.03 3.80 -6.08
C GLY A 275 -16.83 4.71 -5.92
N VAL A 276 -15.85 4.58 -6.83
CA VAL A 276 -14.62 5.36 -6.84
C VAL A 276 -14.59 6.26 -8.07
N ALA A 277 -14.47 7.56 -7.84
CA ALA A 277 -14.32 8.51 -8.92
C ALA A 277 -12.86 8.55 -9.42
N GLY A 278 -12.39 7.46 -10.05
CA GLY A 278 -11.09 7.42 -10.72
C GLY A 278 -11.06 8.24 -12.03
N PRO A 279 -9.91 8.32 -12.72
CA PRO A 279 -9.77 9.16 -13.92
C PRO A 279 -10.83 8.93 -15.00
N VAL A 280 -11.24 7.68 -15.21
CA VAL A 280 -12.29 7.32 -16.18
C VAL A 280 -13.65 7.87 -15.74
N THR A 281 -14.04 7.65 -14.48
CA THR A 281 -15.29 8.17 -13.92
C THR A 281 -15.30 9.70 -13.92
N GLN A 282 -14.22 10.35 -13.49
CA GLN A 282 -14.11 11.82 -13.52
C GLN A 282 -14.21 12.38 -14.94
N SER A 283 -13.58 11.73 -15.92
CA SER A 283 -13.67 12.15 -17.33
C SER A 283 -15.10 12.02 -17.85
N ALA A 284 -15.80 10.93 -17.52
CA ALA A 284 -17.20 10.74 -17.88
C ALA A 284 -18.12 11.79 -17.22
N ILE A 285 -17.86 12.16 -15.96
CA ILE A 285 -18.58 13.23 -15.26
C ILE A 285 -18.41 14.57 -16.01
N ARG A 286 -17.16 14.94 -16.34
CA ARG A 286 -16.87 16.19 -17.07
C ARG A 286 -17.59 16.24 -18.41
N LEU A 287 -17.48 15.19 -19.22
CA LEU A 287 -18.16 15.11 -20.51
C LEU A 287 -19.68 15.32 -20.41
N ARG A 288 -20.33 14.80 -19.37
CA ARG A 288 -21.77 14.99 -19.18
C ARG A 288 -22.12 16.38 -18.66
N LEU A 289 -21.29 16.96 -17.80
CA LEU A 289 -21.47 18.34 -17.37
C LEU A 289 -21.37 19.32 -18.54
N ASP A 290 -20.38 19.13 -19.41
CA ASP A 290 -20.16 19.94 -20.61
C ASP A 290 -21.40 19.89 -21.52
N ALA A 291 -21.93 18.69 -21.75
CA ALA A 291 -23.16 18.49 -22.54
C ALA A 291 -24.40 19.20 -21.97
N ILE A 292 -24.52 19.31 -20.63
CA ILE A 292 -25.65 20.00 -19.98
C ILE A 292 -25.43 21.53 -19.94
N ARG A 293 -24.17 21.96 -19.83
CA ARG A 293 -23.80 23.39 -19.72
C ARG A 293 -23.66 24.08 -21.08
N GLY A 294 -23.65 23.33 -22.19
CA GLY A 294 -23.60 23.87 -23.54
C GLY A 294 -22.23 24.44 -23.92
N THR A 295 -21.16 23.88 -23.34
CA THR A 295 -19.75 24.20 -23.63
C THR A 295 -19.06 22.99 -24.23
#